data_AF-A0A2N3ALG8-F1
#
_entry.id   AF-A0A2N3ALG8-F1
#
_cell.length_a   1.000
_cell.length_b   1.000
_cell.length_c   1.000
_cell.angle_alpha   90.00
_cell.angle_beta   90.00
_cell.angle_gamma   90.00
#
_symmetry.space_group_name_H-M   'P 1'
#
loop_
_entity.id
_entity.type
_entity.pdbx_description
1 polymer ?
#
loop_
_entity_poly.entity_id
_entity_poly.type
_entity_poly.pdbx_seq_one_letter_code
_entity_poly.pdbx_strand_id
1 'polypeptide(L)' 'AIYLSPYYLSHIFKRETGITLMEYLTKVRIEEAKRLLENTQWNTTRISFEVGCTDQSYFSKVFKKLEGILPSNYRKRIKR' A
#
# COMPACT_ATOMS: atom_id res chain seq x y z
N ALA A 1 14.85 -18.23 12.92
CA ALA A 1 13.88 -18.20 11.81
C ALA A 1 12.66 -19.03 12.21
N ILE A 2 11.44 -18.56 11.97
CA ILE A 2 10.23 -19.32 12.26
C ILE A 2 9.92 -20.18 11.01
N TYR A 3 9.96 -21.50 11.15
CA TYR A 3 9.66 -22.45 10.07
C TYR A 3 8.14 -22.65 9.93
N LEU A 4 7.44 -21.63 9.42
CA LEU A 4 6.03 -21.71 9.05
C LEU A 4 5.92 -21.80 7.52
N SER A 5 5.09 -22.71 7.02
CA SER A 5 4.76 -22.68 5.60
C SER A 5 4.01 -21.37 5.27
N PRO A 6 4.27 -20.71 4.13
CA PRO A 6 3.58 -19.49 3.74
C PRO A 6 2.05 -19.63 3.71
N TYR A 7 1.57 -20.84 3.37
CA TYR A 7 0.16 -21.19 3.37
C TYR A 7 -0.41 -21.16 4.80
N TYR A 8 0.24 -21.82 5.74
CA TYR A 8 -0.24 -21.90 7.12
C TYR A 8 -0.21 -20.53 7.80
N LEU A 9 0.83 -19.72 7.54
CA LEU A 9 0.87 -18.33 7.99
C LEU A 9 -0.29 -17.50 7.41
N SER A 10 -0.54 -17.59 6.10
CA SER A 10 -1.64 -16.87 5.46
C SER A 10 -3.00 -17.29 6.00
N HIS A 11 -3.17 -18.58 6.28
CA HIS A 11 -4.40 -19.14 6.84
C HIS A 11 -4.65 -18.66 8.27
N ILE A 12 -3.65 -18.78 9.17
CA ILE A 12 -3.77 -18.27 10.53
C ILE A 12 -4.00 -16.76 10.52
N PHE A 13 -3.23 -16.00 9.74
CA PHE A 13 -3.37 -14.55 9.68
C PHE A 13 -4.79 -14.14 9.28
N LYS A 14 -5.35 -14.79 8.26
CA LYS A 14 -6.74 -14.53 7.85
C LYS A 14 -7.74 -14.93 8.92
N ARG A 15 -7.54 -16.07 9.59
CA ARG A 15 -8.41 -16.53 10.67
C ARG A 15 -8.45 -15.53 11.84
N GLU A 16 -7.30 -15.01 12.22
CA GLU A 16 -7.17 -14.12 13.38
C GLU A 16 -7.52 -12.65 13.06
N THR A 17 -7.25 -12.17 11.84
CA THR A 17 -7.45 -10.75 11.46
C THR A 17 -8.68 -10.49 10.60
N GLY A 18 -9.29 -11.55 10.06
CA GLY A 18 -10.40 -11.47 9.09
C GLY A 18 -9.99 -11.08 7.67
N ILE A 19 -8.73 -10.71 7.43
CA ILE A 19 -8.21 -10.30 6.11
C ILE A 19 -6.97 -11.10 5.73
N THR A 20 -6.71 -11.24 4.44
CA THR A 20 -5.48 -11.90 3.97
C THR A 20 -4.25 -11.07 4.32
N LEU A 21 -3.11 -11.74 4.45
CA LEU A 21 -1.82 -11.08 4.65
C LEU A 21 -1.52 -10.06 3.53
N MET A 22 -1.90 -10.37 2.29
CA MET A 22 -1.73 -9.48 1.14
C MET A 22 -2.60 -8.23 1.22
N GLU A 23 -3.85 -8.34 1.68
CA GLU A 23 -4.72 -7.18 1.92
C GLU A 23 -4.18 -6.30 3.03
N TYR A 24 -3.70 -6.89 4.13
CA TYR A 24 -3.05 -6.15 5.21
C TYR A 24 -1.79 -5.42 4.73
N LEU A 25 -0.90 -6.13 4.04
CA LEU A 25 0.32 -5.55 3.48
C LEU A 25 -0.01 -4.40 2.52
N THR A 26 -1.05 -4.57 1.71
CA THR A 26 -1.52 -3.52 0.80
C THR A 26 -1.95 -2.27 1.57
N LYS A 27 -2.70 -2.39 2.67
CA LYS A 27 -3.08 -1.26 3.52
C LYS A 27 -1.85 -0.55 4.10
N VAL A 28 -0.91 -1.31 4.66
CA VAL A 28 0.34 -0.75 5.22
C VAL A 28 1.12 0.04 4.17
N ARG A 29 1.26 -0.51 2.95
CA ARG A 29 1.95 0.17 1.84
C ARG A 29 1.27 1.47 1.42
N ILE A 30 -0.06 1.50 1.42
CA ILE A 30 -0.82 2.70 1.04
C ILE A 30 -0.75 3.77 2.13
N GLU A 31 -0.77 3.38 3.40
CA GLU A 31 -0.51 4.31 4.51
C GLU A 31 0.88 4.95 4.40
N GLU A 32 1.92 4.16 4.12
CA GLU A 32 3.26 4.71 3.91
C GLU A 32 3.33 5.60 2.66
N ALA A 33 2.63 5.22 1.58
CA ALA A 33 2.56 6.05 0.38
C ALA A 33 1.94 7.42 0.67
N LYS A 34 0.92 7.50 1.54
CA LYS A 34 0.33 8.78 1.97
C LYS A 34 1.35 9.63 2.71
N ARG A 35 2.09 9.05 3.67
CA ARG A 35 3.18 9.74 4.38
C ARG A 35 4.23 10.28 3.41
N LEU A 36 4.65 9.51 2.42
CA LEU A 36 5.62 9.95 1.40
C LEU A 36 5.04 11.03 0.47
N LEU A 37 3.75 10.95 0.13
CA LEU A 37 3.08 11.97 -0.68
C LEU A 37 3.02 13.33 0.02
N GLU A 38 2.87 13.31 1.34
CA GLU A 38 2.83 14.48 2.24
C GLU A 38 4.22 15.08 2.49
N ASN A 39 5.19 14.23 2.82
CA ASN A 39 6.46 14.69 3.38
C ASN A 39 7.60 14.79 2.36
N THR A 40 7.36 14.46 1.08
CA THR A 40 8.39 14.49 0.03
C THR A 40 7.91 15.17 -1.26
N GLN A 41 8.87 15.49 -2.12
CA GLN A 41 8.64 15.97 -3.49
C GLN A 41 8.69 14.85 -4.54
N TRP A 42 8.83 13.58 -4.13
CA TRP A 42 9.01 12.46 -5.05
C TRP A 42 7.78 12.20 -5.91
N ASN A 43 7.94 11.96 -7.21
CA ASN A 43 6.80 11.63 -8.06
C ASN A 43 6.13 10.29 -7.67
N THR A 44 4.92 10.06 -8.18
CA THR A 44 4.10 8.88 -7.83
C THR A 44 4.76 7.57 -8.25
N THR A 45 5.56 7.57 -9.32
CA THR A 45 6.35 6.41 -9.76
C THR A 45 7.40 6.02 -8.72
N ARG A 46 8.19 6.98 -8.24
CA ARG A 46 9.20 6.72 -7.21
C ARG A 46 8.55 6.22 -5.92
N ILE A 47 7.44 6.84 -5.51
CA ILE A 47 6.72 6.43 -4.30
C ILE A 47 6.18 5.00 -4.44
N SER A 48 5.66 4.60 -5.61
CA SER A 48 5.19 3.21 -5.79
C SER A 48 6.32 2.20 -5.61
N PHE A 49 7.51 2.48 -6.16
CA PHE A 49 8.67 1.63 -5.95
C PHE A 49 9.12 1.58 -4.48
N GLU A 50 9.15 2.72 -3.80
CA GLU A 50 9.56 2.82 -2.39
C GLU A 50 8.68 1.96 -1.47
N VAL A 51 7.36 1.98 -1.69
CA VAL A 51 6.42 1.18 -0.87
C VAL A 51 6.34 -0.29 -1.32
N GLY A 52 7.24 -0.72 -2.21
CA GLY A 52 7.29 -2.10 -2.70
C GLY A 52 6.16 -2.47 -3.67
N CYS A 53 5.56 -1.49 -4.35
CA CYS A 53 4.66 -1.68 -5.47
C CYS A 53 5.41 -1.49 -6.79
N THR A 54 5.92 -2.58 -7.36
CA THR A 54 6.70 -2.57 -8.60
C THR A 54 5.89 -2.19 -9.85
N ASP A 55 4.56 -2.39 -9.82
CA ASP A 55 3.64 -1.94 -10.85
C ASP A 55 2.93 -0.65 -10.42
N GLN A 56 3.26 0.45 -11.09
CA GLN A 56 2.67 1.78 -10.85
C GLN A 56 1.17 1.83 -11.16
N SER A 57 0.70 1.10 -12.17
CA SER A 57 -0.71 1.04 -12.55
C SER A 57 -1.52 0.31 -11.48
N TYR A 58 -0.99 -0.82 -10.98
CA TYR A 58 -1.55 -1.53 -9.84
C TYR A 58 -1.60 -0.64 -8.59
N PHE A 59 -0.48 0.02 -8.25
CA PHE A 59 -0.42 0.97 -7.14
C PHE A 59 -1.50 2.04 -7.23
N SER A 60 -1.63 2.69 -8.39
CA SER A 60 -2.60 3.77 -8.57
C SER A 60 -4.05 3.29 -8.45
N LYS A 61 -4.36 2.09 -8.97
CA LYS A 61 -5.68 1.46 -8.84
C LYS A 61 -6.00 1.14 -7.38
N VAL A 62 -5.06 0.55 -6.67
CA VAL A 62 -5.21 0.18 -5.26
C VAL A 62 -5.33 1.41 -4.37
N PHE A 63 -4.47 2.40 -4.56
CA PHE A 63 -4.53 3.66 -3.83
C PHE A 63 -5.90 4.32 -4.01
N LYS A 64 -6.38 4.42 -5.26
CA LYS A 64 -7.73 4.96 -5.55
C LYS A 64 -8.84 4.12 -4.91
N LYS A 65 -8.69 2.79 -4.87
CA LYS A 65 -9.68 1.91 -4.24
C LYS A 65 -9.78 2.15 -2.74
N LEU A 66 -8.67 2.41 -2.05
CA LEU A 66 -8.65 2.62 -0.60
C LEU A 66 -8.95 4.07 -0.20
N GLU A 67 -8.42 5.06 -0.93
CA GLU A 67 -8.51 6.49 -0.58
C GLU A 67 -9.57 7.27 -1.38
N GLY A 68 -10.20 6.63 -2.37
CA GLY A 68 -11.22 7.23 -3.24
C GLY A 68 -10.68 8.12 -4.36
N ILE A 69 -9.41 8.53 -4.31
CA ILE A 69 -8.78 9.43 -5.29
C ILE A 69 -7.40 8.94 -5.73
N LEU A 70 -6.91 9.43 -6.87
CA LEU A 70 -5.57 9.07 -7.37
C LEU A 70 -4.46 9.66 -6.48
N PRO A 71 -3.28 9.00 -6.38
CA PRO A 71 -2.14 9.50 -5.61
C PRO A 71 -1.72 10.94 -5.97
N SER A 72 -1.75 11.28 -7.26
CA SER A 72 -1.43 12.62 -7.76
C SER A 72 -2.44 13.67 -7.28
N ASN A 73 -3.73 13.33 -7.28
CA ASN A 73 -4.80 14.20 -6.79
C ASN A 73 -4.75 14.33 -5.26
N TYR A 74 -4.41 13.25 -4.56
CA TYR A 74 -4.20 13.24 -3.11
C TYR A 74 -3.14 14.27 -2.71
N ARG A 75 -1.97 14.25 -3.37
CA ARG A 75 -0.93 15.26 -3.12
C ARG A 75 -1.39 16.68 -3.41
N LYS A 76 -2.09 16.91 -4.54
CA LYS A 76 -2.62 18.24 -4.87
C LYS A 76 -3.59 18.77 -3.81
N ARG A 77 -4.34 17.89 -3.15
CA ARG A 77 -5.27 18.25 -2.07
C ARG A 77 -4.56 18.73 -0.81
N ILE A 78 -3.39 18.16 -0.50
CA ILE A 78 -2.65 18.45 0.74
C ILE A 78 -1.75 19.67 0.60
N LYS A 79 -1.25 19.93 -0.61
CA LYS A 79 -0.40 21.11 -0.89
C LYS A 79 -1.19 22.40 -1.18
N ARG A 80 -2.49 22.43 -0.84
CA ARG A 80 -3.29 23.66 -0.85
C ARG A 80 -3.04 24.42 0.45
#